data_AF-A0A1C6SAQ1-F1
#
_entry.id   AF-A0A1C6SAQ1-F1
#
_cell.length_a   1.000
_cell.length_b   1.000
_cell.length_c   1.000
_cell.angle_alpha   90.00
_cell.angle_beta   90.00
_cell.angle_gamma   90.00
#
_symmetry.space_group_name_H-M   'P 1'
#
loop_
_entity.id
_entity.type
_entity.pdbx_description
1 polymer ?
#
loop_
_entity_poly.entity_id
_entity_poly.type
_entity_poly.pdbx_seq_one_letter_code
_entity_poly.pdbx_strand_id
1 'polypeptide(L)'
;MTDTTGRHGWPAFTHAKARRRIGPVCGAEGVPLSRVTEDPHLVTCPDCESLAEIEALPDDATAGDPRVIELLREARSGNSRKIDGVVVDATTAAAILTVYDAIKPATRAKLAALPIHLMAQTAWRVLRPPS
;
A
#
# COMPACT_ATOMS: atom_id res chain seq x y z
N MET A 1 12.29 -23.56 -3.42
CA MET A 1 11.57 -23.68 -4.71
C MET A 1 10.47 -24.70 -4.51
N THR A 2 9.22 -24.26 -4.41
CA THR A 2 8.06 -25.16 -4.35
C THR A 2 7.26 -24.95 -5.62
N ASP A 3 7.16 -26.02 -6.39
CA ASP A 3 6.40 -26.15 -7.64
C ASP A 3 4.95 -25.70 -7.45
N THR A 4 4.54 -24.68 -8.22
CA THR A 4 3.20 -24.07 -8.20
C THR A 4 2.28 -24.62 -9.29
N THR A 5 2.70 -25.65 -10.04
CA THR A 5 1.92 -26.17 -11.17
C THR A 5 1.12 -27.42 -10.83
N GLY A 6 -0.21 -27.31 -10.89
CA GLY A 6 -1.11 -28.46 -10.83
C GLY A 6 -1.19 -29.22 -12.16
N ARG A 7 -1.89 -30.36 -12.17
CA ARG A 7 -2.01 -31.39 -13.24
C ARG A 7 -2.37 -30.90 -14.66
N HIS A 8 -2.66 -29.61 -14.83
CA HIS A 8 -3.03 -28.96 -16.09
C HIS A 8 -2.24 -27.67 -16.39
N GLY A 9 -1.15 -27.40 -15.65
CA GLY A 9 -0.28 -26.24 -15.89
C GLY A 9 -0.83 -24.88 -15.43
N TRP A 10 -1.96 -24.87 -14.70
CA TRP A 10 -2.53 -23.64 -14.16
C TRP A 10 -1.96 -23.36 -12.75
N PRO A 11 -1.59 -22.10 -12.44
CA PRO A 11 -1.10 -21.73 -11.11
C PRO A 11 -2.20 -21.93 -10.06
N ALA A 12 -1.83 -22.37 -8.85
CA ALA A 12 -2.73 -22.35 -7.71
C ALA A 12 -2.96 -20.89 -7.27
N PHE A 13 -4.18 -20.38 -7.49
CA PHE A 13 -4.55 -19.02 -7.11
C PHE A 13 -5.37 -19.01 -5.82
N THR A 14 -5.14 -17.96 -5.03
CA THR A 14 -5.97 -17.62 -3.88
C THR A 14 -6.92 -16.49 -4.28
N HIS A 15 -8.21 -16.71 -4.12
CA HIS A 15 -9.28 -15.81 -4.53
C HIS A 15 -9.91 -15.11 -3.32
N ALA A 16 -10.40 -13.89 -3.53
CA ALA A 16 -11.11 -13.14 -2.51
C ALA A 16 -12.51 -13.72 -2.26
N LYS A 17 -12.97 -13.68 -1.00
CA LYS A 17 -14.36 -13.94 -0.62
C LYS A 17 -15.19 -12.66 -0.62
N ALA A 18 -16.41 -12.72 -1.14
CA ALA A 18 -17.29 -11.56 -1.18
C ALA A 18 -17.77 -11.22 0.24
N ARG A 19 -17.66 -9.94 0.63
CA ARG A 19 -18.10 -9.47 1.97
C ARG A 19 -19.61 -9.25 2.09
N ARG A 20 -20.30 -9.02 0.96
CA ARG A 20 -21.73 -8.64 0.92
C ARG A 20 -22.62 -9.67 0.21
N ARG A 21 -22.04 -10.74 -0.34
CA ARG A 21 -22.73 -11.91 -0.90
C ARG A 21 -22.05 -13.16 -0.38
N ILE A 22 -22.80 -14.25 -0.22
CA ILE A 22 -22.24 -15.52 0.22
C ILE A 22 -21.49 -16.14 -0.95
N GLY A 23 -20.18 -16.36 -0.79
CA GLY A 23 -19.34 -17.10 -1.73
C GLY A 23 -18.08 -16.35 -2.18
N PRO A 24 -17.21 -17.03 -2.96
CA PRO A 24 -16.04 -16.41 -3.57
C PRO A 24 -16.44 -15.34 -4.60
N VAL A 25 -15.60 -14.32 -4.76
CA VAL A 25 -15.73 -13.34 -5.85
C VAL A 25 -15.39 -13.98 -7.19
N CYS A 26 -14.31 -14.76 -7.22
CA CYS A 26 -13.76 -15.48 -8.37
C CYS A 26 -13.27 -16.86 -7.90
N GLY A 27 -13.20 -17.86 -8.78
CA GLY A 27 -12.85 -19.24 -8.38
C GLY A 27 -13.98 -19.99 -7.64
N ALA A 28 -13.69 -21.20 -7.16
CA ALA A 28 -14.66 -22.07 -6.49
C ALA A 28 -14.07 -22.64 -5.20
N GLU A 29 -14.89 -22.77 -4.16
CA GLU A 29 -14.48 -23.38 -2.90
C GLU A 29 -14.41 -24.91 -3.04
N GLY A 30 -13.43 -25.55 -2.38
CA GLY A 30 -13.33 -27.01 -2.33
C GLY A 30 -12.77 -27.70 -3.57
N VAL A 31 -12.27 -26.95 -4.56
CA VAL A 31 -11.55 -27.52 -5.72
C VAL A 31 -10.04 -27.62 -5.44
N PRO A 32 -9.32 -28.64 -5.96
CA PRO A 32 -7.96 -28.99 -5.49
C PRO A 32 -6.87 -27.92 -5.60
N LEU A 33 -7.09 -26.86 -6.38
CA LEU A 33 -6.09 -25.83 -6.70
C LEU A 33 -6.56 -24.40 -6.42
N SER A 34 -7.78 -24.23 -5.91
CA SER A 34 -8.34 -22.92 -5.58
C SER A 34 -8.41 -22.78 -4.07
N ARG A 35 -7.90 -21.65 -3.55
CA ARG A 35 -8.06 -21.27 -2.15
C ARG A 35 -8.95 -20.04 -2.08
N VAL A 36 -9.88 -19.99 -1.14
CA VAL A 36 -10.72 -18.82 -0.89
C VAL A 36 -10.30 -18.21 0.43
N THR A 37 -10.04 -16.91 0.45
CA THR A 37 -9.59 -16.17 1.63
C THR A 37 -10.45 -14.93 1.87
N GLU A 38 -10.65 -14.59 3.13
CA GLU A 38 -11.16 -13.28 3.55
C GLU A 38 -10.02 -12.27 3.78
N ASP A 39 -8.78 -12.74 3.84
CA ASP A 39 -7.57 -11.93 3.98
C ASP A 39 -7.09 -11.42 2.60
N PRO A 40 -7.15 -10.10 2.35
CA PRO A 40 -6.76 -9.53 1.06
C PRO A 40 -5.27 -9.67 0.73
N HIS A 41 -4.38 -9.79 1.72
CA HIS A 41 -2.93 -9.97 1.48
C HIS A 41 -2.61 -11.33 0.85
N LEU A 42 -3.49 -12.31 1.08
CA LEU A 42 -3.33 -13.66 0.56
C LEU A 42 -3.92 -13.82 -0.84
N VAL A 43 -4.63 -12.82 -1.37
CA VAL A 43 -5.21 -12.85 -2.71
C VAL A 43 -4.10 -12.76 -3.74
N THR A 44 -3.98 -13.81 -4.55
CA THR A 44 -3.00 -13.90 -5.64
C THR A 44 -3.65 -14.04 -7.01
N CYS A 45 -4.99 -14.13 -7.05
CA CYS A 45 -5.75 -14.20 -8.29
C CYS A 45 -5.74 -12.84 -9.00
N PRO A 46 -5.23 -12.76 -10.26
CA PRO A 46 -5.13 -11.50 -10.99
C PRO A 46 -6.51 -10.88 -11.29
N ASP A 47 -7.56 -11.69 -11.36
CA ASP A 47 -8.93 -11.22 -11.60
C ASP A 47 -9.53 -10.51 -10.36
N CYS A 48 -8.94 -10.73 -9.17
CA CYS A 48 -9.45 -10.28 -7.88
C CYS A 48 -8.55 -9.19 -7.23
N GLU A 49 -7.46 -8.77 -7.88
CA GLU A 49 -6.47 -7.78 -7.37
C GLU A 49 -7.11 -6.41 -7.04
N SER A 50 -8.17 -6.03 -7.77
CA SER A 50 -8.88 -4.75 -7.58
C SER A 50 -9.79 -4.68 -6.35
N LEU A 51 -9.92 -5.78 -5.58
CA LEU A 51 -10.80 -5.87 -4.40
C LEU A 51 -10.04 -5.94 -3.07
N ALA A 52 -8.72 -5.84 -3.08
CA ALA A 52 -7.97 -5.83 -1.83
C ALA A 52 -8.28 -4.56 -1.03
N GLU A 53 -8.69 -4.73 0.23
CA GLU A 53 -8.88 -3.57 1.12
C GLU A 53 -7.55 -2.86 1.33
N ILE A 54 -7.59 -1.57 1.63
CA ILE A 54 -6.37 -0.75 1.76
C ILE A 54 -5.44 -1.31 2.86
N GLU A 55 -6.01 -1.75 3.97
CA GLU A 55 -5.33 -2.44 5.07
C GLU A 55 -4.67 -3.74 4.58
N ALA A 56 -5.32 -4.33 3.58
CA ALA A 56 -5.02 -5.52 2.82
C ALA A 56 -3.77 -5.50 1.92
N LEU A 57 -3.29 -4.29 1.62
CA LEU A 57 -2.19 -4.07 0.68
C LEU A 57 -0.83 -4.12 1.42
N PRO A 58 0.23 -4.68 0.83
CA PRO A 58 1.55 -4.59 1.42
C PRO A 58 2.03 -3.12 1.44
N ASP A 59 2.86 -2.78 2.41
CA ASP A 59 3.55 -1.49 2.42
C ASP A 59 4.68 -1.50 1.38
N ASP A 60 4.77 -0.45 0.56
CA ASP A 60 5.88 -0.19 -0.36
C ASP A 60 7.18 0.11 0.41
N ALA A 61 7.04 0.71 1.60
CA ALA A 61 8.09 1.02 2.54
C ALA A 61 7.54 1.24 3.96
N THR A 62 8.38 1.04 4.98
CA THR A 62 8.07 1.35 6.39
C THR A 62 8.75 2.65 6.83
N ALA A 63 8.38 3.17 8.01
CA ALA A 63 9.07 4.32 8.61
C ALA A 63 10.60 4.14 8.63
N GLY A 64 11.32 5.19 8.23
CA GLY A 64 12.79 5.19 8.19
C GLY A 64 13.43 4.46 7.00
N ASP A 65 12.66 3.85 6.10
CA ASP A 65 13.19 3.30 4.85
C ASP A 65 13.80 4.43 4.00
N PRO A 66 15.04 4.29 3.50
CA PRO A 66 15.71 5.31 2.69
C PRO A 66 14.95 5.68 1.40
N ARG A 67 14.02 4.83 0.95
CA ARG A 67 13.21 5.02 -0.26
C ARG A 67 11.98 5.91 -0.05
N VAL A 68 11.60 6.26 1.19
CA VAL A 68 10.36 7.00 1.48
C VAL A 68 10.24 8.30 0.68
N ILE A 69 11.31 9.09 0.57
CA ILE A 69 11.28 10.35 -0.18
C ILE A 69 11.06 10.12 -1.67
N GLU A 70 11.58 9.04 -2.24
CA GLU A 70 11.37 8.71 -3.65
C GLU A 70 9.94 8.23 -3.89
N LEU A 71 9.43 7.36 -3.03
CA LEU A 71 8.03 6.90 -3.08
C LEU A 71 7.04 8.08 -2.96
N LEU A 72 7.36 9.09 -2.14
CA LEU A 72 6.57 10.33 -2.08
C LEU A 72 6.58 11.10 -3.40
N ARG A 73 7.69 11.13 -4.16
CA ARG A 73 7.75 11.78 -5.48
C ARG A 73 6.93 11.04 -6.52
N GLU A 74 6.93 9.72 -6.48
CA GLU A 74 6.07 8.88 -7.32
C GLU A 74 4.59 9.13 -6.99
N ALA A 75 4.26 9.23 -5.70
CA ALA A 75 2.90 9.53 -5.23
C ALA A 75 2.40 10.89 -5.66
N ARG A 76 3.25 11.92 -5.57
CA ARG A 76 2.95 13.25 -6.11
C ARG A 76 2.62 13.22 -7.62
N SER A 77 3.21 12.29 -8.36
CA SER A 77 2.98 12.12 -9.80
C SER A 77 1.70 11.34 -10.15
N GLY A 78 0.89 10.97 -9.14
CA GLY A 78 -0.41 10.31 -9.31
C GLY A 78 -0.44 8.82 -8.95
N ASN A 79 0.67 8.24 -8.50
CA ASN A 79 0.73 6.82 -8.10
C ASN A 79 0.46 6.66 -6.60
N SER A 80 -0.73 6.25 -6.19
CA SER A 80 -0.97 5.99 -4.76
C SER A 80 0.06 4.99 -4.20
N ARG A 81 0.67 5.31 -3.06
CA ARG A 81 1.66 4.45 -2.37
C ARG A 81 1.16 4.11 -0.98
N LYS A 82 1.37 2.87 -0.52
CA LYS A 82 1.13 2.53 0.88
C LYS A 82 2.46 2.56 1.61
N ILE A 83 2.64 3.52 2.50
CA ILE A 83 3.88 3.69 3.27
C ILE A 83 3.50 3.58 4.74
N ASP A 84 4.16 2.72 5.49
CA ASP A 84 3.99 2.63 6.95
C ASP A 84 2.52 2.45 7.36
N GLY A 85 1.80 1.56 6.67
CA GLY A 85 0.38 1.28 6.87
C GLY A 85 -0.60 2.31 6.29
N VAL A 86 -0.14 3.42 5.71
CA VAL A 86 -0.99 4.54 5.26
C VAL A 86 -0.93 4.68 3.74
N VAL A 87 -2.09 4.76 3.10
CA VAL A 87 -2.16 5.15 1.68
C VAL A 87 -1.92 6.65 1.56
N VAL A 88 -0.90 7.00 0.78
CA VAL A 88 -0.47 8.36 0.51
C VAL A 88 -0.91 8.73 -0.90
N ASP A 89 -1.85 9.66 -0.96
CA ASP A 89 -2.29 10.30 -2.20
C ASP A 89 -1.34 11.43 -2.65
N ALA A 90 -1.56 11.95 -3.87
CA ALA A 90 -0.74 13.00 -4.46
C ALA A 90 -0.74 14.32 -3.67
N THR A 91 -1.86 14.69 -3.02
CA THR A 91 -1.98 15.91 -2.22
C THR A 91 -1.18 15.80 -0.93
N THR A 92 -1.31 14.67 -0.23
CA THR A 92 -0.55 14.39 0.99
C THR A 92 0.95 14.34 0.68
N ALA A 93 1.34 13.66 -0.41
CA ALA A 93 2.72 13.61 -0.85
C ALA A 93 3.28 14.99 -1.21
N ALA A 94 2.52 15.81 -1.94
CA ALA A 94 2.91 17.17 -2.29
C ALA A 94 3.17 18.03 -1.03
N ALA A 95 2.26 17.97 -0.04
CA ALA A 95 2.40 18.73 1.20
C ALA A 95 3.70 18.38 1.94
N ILE A 96 4.00 17.08 2.09
CA ILE A 96 5.23 16.61 2.74
C ILE A 96 6.47 17.08 1.96
N LEU A 97 6.47 16.89 0.64
CA LEU A 97 7.61 17.26 -0.21
C LEU A 97 7.87 18.76 -0.22
N THR A 98 6.83 19.61 -0.21
CA THR A 98 6.99 21.06 -0.12
C THR A 98 7.77 21.46 1.14
N VAL A 99 7.45 20.88 2.29
CA VAL A 99 8.17 21.17 3.53
C VAL A 99 9.57 20.56 3.52
N TYR A 100 9.71 19.33 3.04
CA TYR A 100 11.00 18.65 2.92
C TYR A 100 11.99 19.45 2.05
N ASP A 101 11.55 19.95 0.90
CA ASP A 101 12.39 20.70 -0.02
C ASP A 101 12.74 22.11 0.53
N ALA A 102 11.90 22.71 1.37
CA ALA A 102 12.12 24.03 1.95
C ALA A 102 13.08 24.06 3.15
N ILE A 103 13.31 22.93 3.84
CA ILE A 103 14.12 22.89 5.08
C ILE A 103 15.59 22.49 4.83
N LYS A 104 16.46 22.81 5.81
CA LYS A 104 17.92 22.50 5.77
C LYS A 104 18.20 20.99 5.81
N PRO A 105 19.32 20.49 5.23
CA PRO A 105 19.62 19.05 5.14
C PRO A 105 19.56 18.28 6.46
N ALA A 106 20.10 18.85 7.55
CA ALA A 106 20.03 18.21 8.87
C ALA A 106 18.59 18.03 9.38
N THR A 107 17.69 18.93 9.02
CA THR A 107 16.26 18.86 9.37
C THR A 107 15.50 17.94 8.40
N ARG A 108 15.91 17.87 7.13
CA ARG A 108 15.38 16.89 6.16
C ARG A 108 15.53 15.46 6.65
N ALA A 109 16.72 15.10 7.15
CA ALA A 109 16.98 13.78 7.71
C ALA A 109 16.05 13.47 8.89
N LYS A 110 15.80 14.45 9.77
CA LYS A 110 14.87 14.30 10.89
C LYS A 110 13.42 14.10 10.42
N LEU A 111 12.98 14.86 9.42
CA LEU A 111 11.64 14.71 8.84
C LEU A 111 11.46 13.35 8.16
N ALA A 112 12.44 12.90 7.37
CA ALA A 112 12.41 11.61 6.67
C ALA A 112 12.45 10.39 7.60
N ALA A 113 12.92 10.56 8.84
CA ALA A 113 12.94 9.51 9.85
C ALA A 113 11.62 9.36 10.62
N LEU A 114 10.65 10.25 10.42
CA LEU A 114 9.36 10.16 11.08
C LEU A 114 8.46 9.11 10.41
N PRO A 115 7.56 8.46 11.16
CA PRO A 115 6.39 7.79 10.62
C PRO A 115 5.61 8.69 9.66
N ILE A 116 5.03 8.12 8.61
CA ILE A 116 4.43 8.88 7.51
C ILE A 116 3.30 9.81 7.99
N HIS A 117 2.52 9.36 8.98
CA HIS A 117 1.42 10.14 9.55
C HIS A 117 1.94 11.38 10.31
N LEU A 118 3.12 11.29 10.94
CA LEU A 118 3.78 12.43 11.59
C LEU A 118 4.45 13.36 10.58
N MET A 119 4.98 12.84 9.48
CA MET A 119 5.43 13.67 8.36
C MET A 119 4.27 14.51 7.82
N ALA A 120 3.12 13.88 7.55
CA ALA A 120 1.93 14.55 7.05
C ALA A 120 1.40 15.59 8.06
N GLN A 121 1.26 15.22 9.33
CA GLN A 121 0.81 16.15 10.38
C GLN A 121 1.75 17.37 10.49
N THR A 122 3.06 17.14 10.46
CA THR A 122 4.07 18.20 10.54
C THR A 122 3.96 19.12 9.32
N ALA A 123 3.86 18.55 8.12
CA ALA A 123 3.71 19.31 6.89
C ALA A 123 2.46 20.21 6.92
N TRP A 124 1.33 19.65 7.34
CA TRP A 124 0.09 20.42 7.42
C TRP A 124 0.11 21.53 8.47
N ARG A 125 0.74 21.32 9.64
CA ARG A 125 0.91 22.39 10.63
C ARG A 125 1.75 23.54 10.11
N VAL A 126 2.77 23.26 9.31
CA VAL A 126 3.63 24.28 8.70
C VAL A 126 2.88 25.04 7.60
N LEU A 127 2.17 24.31 6.72
CA LEU A 127 1.45 24.91 5.59
C LEU A 127 0.15 25.62 6.00
N ARG A 128 -0.46 25.19 7.11
CA ARG A 128 -1.70 25.73 7.67
C ARG A 128 -1.56 25.88 9.18
N PRO A 129 -0.90 26.96 9.65
CA PRO A 129 -0.77 27.23 11.08
C PRO A 129 -2.16 27.41 11.72
N PRO A 130 -2.38 26.92 12.95
CA PRO A 130 -3.59 27.26 13.69
C PRO A 130 -3.61 28.78 13.92
N SER A 131 -4.75 29.40 13.62
CA SER A 131 -5.05 30.81 13.88
C SER A 131 -5.15 31.12 15.36
#